data_AF-A0A6L8RQ60-F1
#
_entry.id   AF-A0A6L8RQ60-F1
#
_cell.length_a   1.000
_cell.length_b   1.000
_cell.length_c   1.000
_cell.angle_alpha   90.00
_cell.angle_beta   90.00
_cell.angle_gamma   90.00
#
_symmetry.space_group_name_H-M   'P 1'
#
loop_
_entity.id
_entity.type
_entity.pdbx_description
1 polymer ?
#
loop_
_entity_poly.entity_id
_entity_poly.type
_entity_poly.pdbx_seq_one_letter_code
_entity_poly.pdbx_strand_id
1 'polypeptide(L)'
;MPAMDTLLFNDPEVKGLAFAILEECTDLQAFGRRMLELLANAAMSAKADEACNAPYGERDEGRVNSRNGYRERGLSTAAGDVTLKIPKLRRGSFFPEDLIERYCRVDRALVAAVAEMYVMGISTRKVEAVAGELGVRSMSKSQVSRLCECLDAEVDAFRRQRFDGVRFAYLWLDATYVKCRAEGRSASQAVVTAIGLDDTGHKRFVGVDCVDTESHAGWKAFLSGLRARGVDGVRLVVSDAHEGLAKAIAETFQGAAWQRCVTHLMRNVAGRIHRKDDQRKAREAMKAVFAQKSPVLVRACYQEATEEVLKISRAAGNVLLEAEEAALAYLAFPATHRTKIRTNNVQERANREIKRRTRVVQGFPSRESLIRLVGAALIEADEEWSARCVISRPSLAHAWKAQEREAPGEAEVLAAREAARKIIGSAIDPKEDEG
;
A
#
# COMPACT_ATOMS: atom_id res chain seq x y z
N MET A 1 -8.41 41.66 -0.10
CA MET A 1 -8.43 41.05 -1.45
C MET A 1 -9.18 41.91 -2.47
N PRO A 2 -10.43 42.40 -2.26
CA PRO A 2 -11.18 43.09 -3.33
C PRO A 2 -10.55 44.41 -3.81
N ALA A 3 -9.97 45.19 -2.89
CA ALA A 3 -9.26 46.43 -3.21
C ALA A 3 -7.91 46.20 -3.92
N MET A 4 -7.25 45.07 -3.62
CA MET A 4 -5.95 44.71 -4.22
C MET A 4 -6.16 44.22 -5.66
N ASP A 5 -7.21 43.43 -5.89
CA ASP A 5 -7.63 43.03 -7.23
C ASP A 5 -7.98 44.26 -8.07
N THR A 6 -8.75 45.20 -7.52
CA THR A 6 -9.16 46.43 -8.23
C THR A 6 -7.97 47.33 -8.60
N LEU A 7 -6.92 47.37 -7.77
CA LEU A 7 -5.69 48.13 -8.05
C LEU A 7 -4.84 47.45 -9.13
N LEU A 8 -4.60 46.14 -9.00
CA LEU A 8 -3.80 45.38 -9.97
C LEU A 8 -4.47 45.30 -11.35
N PHE A 9 -5.79 45.12 -11.41
CA PHE A 9 -6.54 45.06 -12.66
C PHE A 9 -6.74 46.42 -13.34
N ASN A 10 -6.45 47.53 -12.67
CA ASN A 10 -6.62 48.88 -13.25
C ASN A 10 -5.31 49.63 -13.51
N ASP A 11 -4.19 49.13 -13.02
CA ASP A 11 -2.86 49.66 -13.30
C ASP A 11 -2.52 49.52 -14.82
N PRO A 12 -2.27 50.64 -15.53
CA PRO A 12 -1.95 50.62 -16.96
C PRO A 12 -0.66 49.86 -17.30
N GLU A 13 0.34 49.88 -16.43
CA GLU A 13 1.61 49.19 -16.65
C GLU A 13 1.42 47.68 -16.54
N VAL A 14 0.65 47.24 -15.52
CA VAL A 14 0.30 45.82 -15.34
C VAL A 14 -0.51 45.31 -16.54
N LYS A 15 -1.48 46.10 -17.04
CA LYS A 15 -2.26 45.76 -18.24
C LYS A 15 -1.37 45.66 -19.48
N GLY A 16 -0.52 46.65 -19.73
CA GLY A 16 0.36 46.68 -20.89
C GLY A 16 1.32 45.48 -20.91
N LEU A 17 1.88 45.15 -19.75
CA LEU A 17 2.75 43.99 -19.59
C LEU A 17 2.01 42.66 -19.81
N ALA A 18 0.83 42.50 -19.20
CA ALA A 18 0.02 41.30 -19.37
C ALA A 18 -0.40 41.13 -20.84
N PHE A 19 -0.74 42.22 -21.52
CA PHE A 19 -1.07 42.22 -22.94
C PHE A 19 0.12 41.82 -23.81
N ALA A 20 1.30 42.40 -23.58
CA ALA A 20 2.52 42.05 -24.31
C ALA A 20 2.90 40.57 -24.13
N ILE A 21 2.75 40.02 -22.91
CA ILE A 21 2.99 38.59 -22.67
C ILE A 21 1.93 37.74 -23.38
N LEU A 22 0.67 38.17 -23.38
CA LEU A 22 -0.43 37.47 -24.02
C LEU A 22 -0.24 37.36 -25.55
N GLU A 23 0.19 38.44 -26.21
CA GLU A 23 0.44 38.45 -27.67
C GLU A 23 1.56 37.49 -28.10
N GLU A 24 2.54 37.25 -27.21
CA GLU A 24 3.69 36.39 -27.48
C GLU A 24 3.47 34.92 -27.07
N CYS A 25 2.35 34.59 -26.41
CA CYS A 25 2.07 33.25 -25.92
C CYS A 25 1.02 32.53 -26.78
N THR A 26 1.30 31.27 -27.10
CA THR A 26 0.42 30.41 -27.92
C THR A 26 -0.62 29.64 -27.11
N ASP A 27 -0.41 29.53 -25.80
CA ASP A 27 -1.27 28.79 -24.88
C ASP A 27 -1.15 29.35 -23.44
N LEU A 28 -2.06 28.87 -22.57
CA LEU A 28 -2.16 29.31 -21.18
C LEU A 28 -0.95 28.92 -20.33
N GLN A 29 -0.27 27.82 -20.67
CA GLN A 29 0.90 27.35 -19.93
C GLN A 29 2.10 28.27 -20.18
N ALA A 30 2.38 28.60 -21.44
CA ALA A 30 3.41 29.56 -21.83
C ALA A 30 3.18 30.93 -21.17
N PHE A 31 1.92 31.40 -21.18
CA PHE A 31 1.51 32.63 -20.52
C PHE A 31 1.73 32.56 -19.00
N GLY A 32 1.21 31.52 -18.34
CA GLY A 32 1.33 31.32 -16.90
C GLY A 32 2.78 31.24 -16.42
N ARG A 33 3.64 30.54 -17.16
CA ARG A 33 5.08 30.44 -16.88
C ARG A 33 5.77 31.80 -16.89
N ARG A 34 5.51 32.62 -17.92
CA ARG A 34 6.12 33.95 -18.07
C ARG A 34 5.61 34.91 -16.99
N MET A 35 4.32 34.89 -16.71
CA MET A 35 3.73 35.67 -15.62
C MET A 35 4.33 35.28 -14.26
N LEU A 36 4.48 33.97 -13.99
CA LEU A 36 5.09 33.48 -12.76
C LEU A 36 6.55 33.95 -12.63
N GLU A 37 7.36 33.79 -13.68
CA GLU A 37 8.75 34.24 -13.68
C GLU A 37 8.86 35.74 -13.41
N LEU A 38 8.05 36.55 -14.08
CA LEU A 38 8.08 37.99 -13.95
C LEU A 38 7.67 38.44 -12.55
N LEU A 39 6.53 37.95 -12.05
CA LEU A 39 5.99 38.36 -10.75
C LEU A 39 6.91 37.91 -9.61
N ALA A 40 7.48 36.69 -9.69
CA ALA A 40 8.46 36.23 -8.72
C ALA A 40 9.71 37.13 -8.70
N ASN A 41 10.23 37.51 -9.87
CA ASN A 41 11.38 38.39 -10.00
C ASN A 41 11.10 39.82 -9.49
N ALA A 42 9.92 40.36 -9.81
CA ALA A 42 9.47 41.67 -9.31
C ALA A 42 9.33 41.68 -7.79
N ALA A 43 8.70 40.66 -7.21
CA ALA A 43 8.54 40.52 -5.76
C ALA A 43 9.89 40.40 -5.03
N MET A 44 10.83 39.61 -5.57
CA MET A 44 12.20 39.54 -5.03
C MET A 44 12.94 40.88 -5.14
N SER A 45 12.75 41.61 -6.25
CA SER A 45 13.33 42.95 -6.41
C SER A 45 12.81 43.91 -5.36
N ALA A 46 11.48 43.96 -5.15
CA ALA A 46 10.85 44.83 -4.16
C ALA A 46 11.34 44.53 -2.74
N LYS A 47 11.42 43.25 -2.33
CA LYS A 47 12.00 42.86 -1.03
C LYS A 47 13.46 43.30 -0.88
N ALA A 48 14.24 43.32 -1.96
CA ALA A 48 15.62 43.78 -1.92
C ALA A 48 15.73 45.31 -1.83
N ASP A 49 14.79 46.05 -2.42
CA ASP A 49 14.71 47.51 -2.29
C ASP A 49 14.35 47.91 -0.85
N GLU A 50 13.40 47.22 -0.24
CA GLU A 50 13.06 47.36 1.19
C GLU A 50 14.30 47.10 2.08
N ALA A 51 15.03 46.01 1.82
CA ALA A 51 16.26 45.71 2.56
C ALA A 51 17.40 46.74 2.36
N CYS A 52 17.36 47.53 1.29
CA CYS A 52 18.31 48.61 1.03
C CYS A 52 17.82 49.98 1.50
N ASN A 53 16.53 50.09 1.86
CA ASN A 53 15.79 51.33 2.05
C ASN A 53 15.95 52.30 0.87
N ALA A 54 15.97 51.76 -0.36
CA ALA A 54 16.10 52.56 -1.58
C ALA A 54 15.80 51.71 -2.84
N PRO A 55 15.19 52.30 -3.88
CA PRO A 55 15.00 51.64 -5.17
C PRO A 55 16.30 51.31 -5.90
N TYR A 56 16.32 50.23 -6.67
CA TYR A 56 17.50 49.85 -7.45
C TYR A 56 17.84 50.87 -8.54
N GLY A 57 19.12 51.29 -8.59
CA GLY A 57 19.62 52.21 -9.62
C GLY A 57 19.36 53.68 -9.36
N GLU A 58 18.57 54.03 -8.35
CA GLU A 58 18.27 55.42 -8.00
C GLU A 58 19.19 55.97 -6.92
N ARG A 59 19.27 57.30 -6.78
CA ARG A 59 19.95 57.96 -5.66
C ARG A 59 18.92 58.27 -4.59
N ASP A 60 19.17 57.81 -3.37
CA ASP A 60 18.30 58.02 -2.23
C ASP A 60 19.16 58.31 -0.99
N GLU A 61 18.84 59.38 -0.27
CA GLU A 61 19.57 59.81 0.93
C GLU A 61 19.36 58.85 2.12
N GLY A 62 18.24 58.11 2.14
CA GLY A 62 17.90 57.13 3.16
C GLY A 62 18.55 55.75 2.96
N ARG A 63 19.36 55.58 1.92
CA ARG A 63 19.95 54.27 1.54
C ARG A 63 20.90 53.72 2.62
N VAL A 64 20.61 52.52 3.10
CA VAL A 64 21.43 51.82 4.10
C VAL A 64 22.31 50.70 3.51
N ASN A 65 21.95 50.19 2.32
CA ASN A 65 22.70 49.17 1.60
C ASN A 65 22.58 49.38 0.09
N SER A 66 23.34 48.62 -0.70
CA SER A 66 23.26 48.71 -2.18
C SER A 66 23.22 47.33 -2.80
N ARG A 67 22.50 47.21 -3.91
CA ARG A 67 22.43 45.98 -4.70
C ARG A 67 23.62 45.93 -5.69
N ASN A 68 24.10 44.72 -5.98
CA ASN A 68 25.22 44.46 -6.90
C ASN A 68 24.77 43.46 -7.99
N GLY A 69 23.69 43.80 -8.69
CA GLY A 69 23.07 42.96 -9.71
C GLY A 69 22.33 41.74 -9.15
N TYR A 70 22.26 40.68 -9.96
CA TYR A 70 21.49 39.47 -9.68
C TYR A 70 22.37 38.20 -9.83
N ARG A 71 21.95 37.11 -9.17
CA ARG A 71 22.35 35.74 -9.52
C ARG A 71 21.18 35.06 -10.21
N GLU A 72 21.42 34.48 -11.37
CA GLU A 72 20.41 33.69 -12.06
C GLU A 72 20.33 32.28 -11.47
N ARG A 73 19.11 31.78 -11.32
CA ARG A 73 18.83 30.44 -10.83
C ARG A 73 17.61 29.89 -11.55
N GLY A 74 17.80 28.81 -12.31
CA GLY A 74 16.69 28.06 -12.87
C GLY A 74 15.91 27.31 -11.79
N LEU A 75 14.59 27.29 -11.92
CA LEU A 75 13.65 26.55 -11.09
C LEU A 75 12.63 25.84 -12.01
N SER A 76 12.53 24.53 -11.90
CA SER A 76 11.49 23.75 -12.58
C SER A 76 10.20 23.79 -11.77
N THR A 77 9.09 24.19 -12.39
CA THR A 77 7.77 24.31 -11.74
C THR A 77 6.72 23.50 -12.50
N ALA A 78 5.52 23.38 -11.93
CA ALA A 78 4.38 22.76 -12.62
C ALA A 78 3.93 23.55 -13.88
N ALA A 79 4.28 24.84 -13.98
CA ALA A 79 4.05 25.67 -15.17
C ALA A 79 5.22 25.62 -16.18
N GLY A 80 6.30 24.88 -15.85
CA GLY A 80 7.53 24.79 -16.63
C GLY A 80 8.72 25.47 -15.97
N ASP A 81 9.85 25.51 -16.69
CA ASP A 81 11.09 26.10 -16.18
C ASP A 81 11.04 27.63 -16.17
N VAL A 82 11.36 28.23 -15.01
CA VAL A 82 11.50 29.68 -14.83
C VAL A 82 12.92 30.05 -14.39
N THR A 83 13.35 31.27 -14.72
CA THR A 83 14.64 31.83 -14.32
C THR A 83 14.45 32.89 -13.25
N LEU A 84 14.86 32.56 -12.03
CA LEU A 84 14.86 33.48 -10.90
C LEU A 84 16.11 34.35 -10.92
N LYS A 85 15.92 35.66 -10.93
CA LYS A 85 16.96 36.68 -10.78
C LYS A 85 17.03 37.07 -9.31
N ILE A 86 17.78 36.33 -8.51
CA ILE A 86 17.88 36.58 -7.07
C ILE A 86 18.82 37.78 -6.84
N PRO A 87 18.36 38.87 -6.18
CA PRO A 87 19.19 40.04 -5.91
C PRO A 87 20.47 39.73 -5.12
N LYS A 88 21.56 40.42 -5.45
CA LYS A 88 22.81 40.42 -4.69
C LYS A 88 22.91 41.73 -3.90
N LEU A 89 23.18 41.65 -2.60
CA LEU A 89 23.44 42.81 -1.75
C LEU A 89 24.96 43.01 -1.59
N ARG A 90 25.41 44.25 -1.42
CA ARG A 90 26.84 44.54 -1.14
C ARG A 90 27.25 44.13 0.27
N ARG A 91 26.35 44.30 1.25
CA ARG A 91 26.52 43.80 2.62
C ARG A 91 25.44 42.77 2.92
N GLY A 92 25.83 41.62 3.46
CA GLY A 92 24.93 40.50 3.76
C GLY A 92 24.53 39.67 2.53
N SER A 93 23.55 38.78 2.69
CA SER A 93 23.03 37.92 1.62
C SER A 93 21.52 37.98 1.55
N PHE A 94 20.96 38.11 0.35
CA PHE A 94 19.53 37.99 0.11
C PHE A 94 19.19 36.60 -0.42
N PHE A 95 18.23 35.91 0.19
CA PHE A 95 17.69 34.66 -0.32
C PHE A 95 16.18 34.61 -0.04
N PRO A 96 15.33 34.27 -1.03
CA PRO A 96 13.88 34.28 -0.87
C PRO A 96 13.39 32.97 -0.22
N GLU A 97 13.61 32.81 1.10
CA GLU A 97 13.26 31.60 1.86
C GLU A 97 11.76 31.29 1.84
N ASP A 98 10.91 32.33 1.76
CA ASP A 98 9.45 32.17 1.67
C ASP A 98 8.98 31.57 0.33
N LEU A 99 9.80 31.66 -0.72
CA LEU A 99 9.44 31.26 -2.07
C LEU A 99 10.10 29.94 -2.49
N ILE A 100 11.37 29.73 -2.12
CA ILE A 100 12.13 28.55 -2.52
C ILE A 100 13.04 28.05 -1.41
N GLU A 101 13.30 26.76 -1.40
CA GLU A 101 14.30 26.17 -0.50
C GLU A 101 15.73 26.36 -1.03
N ARG A 102 16.70 26.45 -0.11
CA ARG A 102 18.12 26.48 -0.47
C ARG A 102 18.50 25.18 -1.16
N TYR A 103 19.35 25.28 -2.19
CA TYR A 103 19.86 24.15 -2.99
C TYR A 103 18.83 23.33 -3.81
N CYS A 104 17.52 23.51 -3.62
CA CYS A 104 16.50 22.84 -4.43
C CYS A 104 16.29 23.52 -5.80
N ARG A 105 16.23 22.77 -6.90
CA ARG A 105 15.98 23.32 -8.26
C ARG A 105 14.60 22.98 -8.81
N VAL A 106 13.74 22.42 -7.98
CA VAL A 106 12.41 21.95 -8.34
C VAL A 106 11.43 22.51 -7.32
N ASP A 107 10.31 23.06 -7.79
CA ASP A 107 9.24 23.54 -6.93
C ASP A 107 8.53 22.39 -6.21
N ARG A 108 8.03 22.65 -4.99
CA ARG A 108 7.38 21.65 -4.14
C ARG A 108 6.16 21.01 -4.80
N ALA A 109 5.38 21.77 -5.57
CA ALA A 109 4.21 21.21 -6.27
C ALA A 109 4.63 20.21 -7.36
N LEU A 110 5.73 20.49 -8.08
CA LEU A 110 6.28 19.57 -9.05
C LEU A 110 6.89 18.32 -8.38
N VAL A 111 7.52 18.47 -7.21
CA VAL A 111 7.98 17.31 -6.41
C VAL A 111 6.80 16.40 -6.04
N ALA A 112 5.72 16.97 -5.51
CA ALA A 112 4.51 16.23 -5.13
C ALA A 112 3.89 15.51 -6.35
N ALA A 113 3.77 16.19 -7.49
CA ALA A 113 3.26 15.58 -8.72
C ALA A 113 4.13 14.41 -9.19
N VAL A 114 5.45 14.56 -9.14
CA VAL A 114 6.39 13.48 -9.52
C VAL A 114 6.30 12.30 -8.55
N ALA A 115 6.22 12.57 -7.25
CA ALA A 115 6.07 11.54 -6.22
C ALA A 115 4.75 10.78 -6.43
N GLU A 116 3.64 11.48 -6.64
CA GLU A 116 2.34 10.90 -6.92
C GLU A 116 2.37 10.03 -8.19
N MET A 117 2.95 10.53 -9.29
CA MET A 117 3.13 9.73 -10.52
C MET A 117 3.94 8.45 -10.26
N TYR A 118 4.96 8.53 -9.41
CA TYR A 118 5.76 7.38 -9.02
C TYR A 118 4.94 6.37 -8.23
N VAL A 119 4.20 6.79 -7.20
CA VAL A 119 3.26 5.94 -6.45
C VAL A 119 2.22 5.34 -7.39
N MET A 120 1.80 6.11 -8.39
CA MET A 120 0.89 5.64 -9.41
C MET A 120 1.45 4.53 -10.31
N GLY A 121 2.75 4.23 -10.20
CA GLY A 121 3.45 3.24 -11.00
C GLY A 121 3.84 3.75 -12.38
N ILE A 122 3.95 5.07 -12.56
CA ILE A 122 4.48 5.65 -13.78
C ILE A 122 6.01 5.51 -13.78
N SER A 123 6.57 4.96 -14.86
CA SER A 123 8.03 4.78 -14.95
C SER A 123 8.74 6.13 -15.01
N THR A 124 9.98 6.20 -14.51
CA THR A 124 10.77 7.44 -14.51
C THR A 124 10.92 8.08 -15.89
N ARG A 125 10.96 7.27 -16.97
CA ARG A 125 10.95 7.74 -18.36
C ARG A 125 9.63 8.40 -18.76
N LYS A 126 8.49 7.87 -18.29
CA LYS A 126 7.18 8.46 -18.55
C LYS A 126 6.96 9.72 -17.73
N VAL A 127 7.47 9.76 -16.50
CA VAL A 127 7.50 11.00 -15.68
C VAL A 127 8.28 12.09 -16.41
N GLU A 128 9.46 11.77 -16.96
CA GLU A 128 10.25 12.70 -17.76
C GLU A 128 9.48 13.22 -18.98
N ALA A 129 8.77 12.35 -19.71
CA ALA A 129 7.93 12.75 -20.83
C ALA A 129 6.81 13.71 -20.39
N VAL A 130 6.08 13.39 -19.31
CA VAL A 130 5.01 14.25 -18.77
C VAL A 130 5.57 15.59 -18.29
N ALA A 131 6.72 15.60 -17.63
CA ALA A 131 7.37 16.84 -17.23
C ALA A 131 7.78 17.70 -18.44
N GLY A 132 8.21 17.07 -19.53
CA GLY A 132 8.49 17.73 -20.80
C GLY A 132 7.27 18.44 -21.38
N GLU A 133 6.11 17.77 -21.39
CA GLU A 133 4.82 18.37 -21.78
C GLU A 133 4.44 19.55 -20.87
N LEU A 134 4.79 19.49 -19.58
CA LEU A 134 4.63 20.59 -18.63
C LEU A 134 5.71 21.69 -18.76
N GLY A 135 6.57 21.64 -19.78
CA GLY A 135 7.54 22.68 -20.09
C GLY A 135 8.81 22.65 -19.23
N VAL A 136 9.08 21.52 -18.57
CA VAL A 136 10.34 21.25 -17.86
C VAL A 136 11.36 20.71 -18.86
N ARG A 137 12.47 21.42 -19.09
CA ARG A 137 13.43 21.13 -20.17
C ARG A 137 14.11 19.77 -20.04
N SER A 138 14.35 19.32 -18.81
CA SER A 138 14.92 17.99 -18.56
C SER A 138 14.63 17.54 -17.14
N MET A 139 14.24 16.28 -16.99
CA MET A 139 14.09 15.64 -15.69
C MET A 139 14.71 14.25 -15.73
N SER A 140 15.99 14.17 -15.38
CA SER A 140 16.72 12.90 -15.42
C SER A 140 16.11 11.86 -14.47
N LYS A 141 16.29 10.57 -14.79
CA LYS A 141 15.84 9.45 -13.92
C LYS A 141 16.37 9.55 -12.49
N SER A 142 17.62 10.00 -12.32
CA SER A 142 18.23 10.19 -10.99
C SER A 142 17.60 11.37 -10.25
N GLN A 143 17.17 12.41 -10.95
CA GLN A 143 16.39 13.49 -10.36
C GLN A 143 15.00 13.01 -9.93
N VAL A 144 14.27 12.26 -10.77
CA VAL A 144 12.98 11.66 -10.38
C VAL A 144 13.14 10.79 -9.12
N SER A 145 14.18 9.95 -9.07
CA SER A 145 14.45 9.12 -7.90
C SER A 145 14.68 9.94 -6.63
N ARG A 146 15.45 11.03 -6.71
CA ARG A 146 15.70 11.93 -5.57
C ARG A 146 14.44 12.67 -5.14
N LEU A 147 13.60 13.09 -6.08
CA LEU A 147 12.32 13.73 -5.74
C LEU A 147 11.41 12.76 -4.98
N CYS A 148 11.44 11.47 -5.30
CA CYS A 148 10.67 10.46 -4.60
C CYS A 148 11.22 10.12 -3.20
N GLU A 149 12.43 10.54 -2.83
CA GLU A 149 12.96 10.33 -1.47
C GLU A 149 12.12 11.07 -0.42
N CYS A 150 11.30 12.06 -0.81
CA CYS A 150 10.34 12.68 0.10
C CYS A 150 9.33 11.67 0.69
N LEU A 151 9.05 10.57 -0.02
CA LEU A 151 8.17 9.50 0.42
C LEU A 151 8.81 8.62 1.51
N ASP A 152 10.15 8.62 1.63
CA ASP A 152 10.85 7.72 2.55
C ASP A 152 10.48 8.00 4.00
N ALA A 153 10.38 9.28 4.39
CA ALA A 153 10.02 9.65 5.75
C ALA A 153 8.60 9.19 6.12
N GLU A 154 7.66 9.31 5.19
CA GLU A 154 6.27 8.89 5.38
C GLU A 154 6.16 7.36 5.43
N VAL A 155 6.82 6.65 4.52
CA VAL A 155 6.89 5.19 4.50
C VAL A 155 7.56 4.64 5.76
N ASP A 156 8.62 5.28 6.23
CA ASP A 156 9.30 4.91 7.46
C ASP A 156 8.41 5.16 8.69
N ALA A 157 7.68 6.27 8.73
CA ALA A 157 6.72 6.55 9.80
C ALA A 157 5.62 5.49 9.83
N PHE A 158 5.07 5.12 8.67
CA PHE A 158 4.09 4.05 8.52
C PHE A 158 4.63 2.69 8.99
N ARG A 159 5.86 2.32 8.57
CA ARG A 159 6.51 1.06 8.98
C ARG A 159 6.84 1.00 10.47
N ARG A 160 7.12 2.15 11.10
CA ARG A 160 7.45 2.24 12.53
C ARG A 160 6.26 2.60 13.41
N GLN A 161 5.07 2.77 12.84
CA GLN A 161 3.85 3.11 13.56
C GLN A 161 3.63 2.15 14.74
N ARG A 162 3.37 2.73 15.92
CA ARG A 162 3.02 2.00 17.13
C ARG A 162 1.50 1.85 17.23
N PHE A 163 1.08 0.75 17.85
CA PHE A 163 -0.32 0.36 18.03
C PHE A 163 -0.66 0.11 19.51
N ASP A 164 0.09 0.71 20.44
CA ASP A 164 -0.17 0.58 21.87
C ASP A 164 -1.61 0.98 22.20
N GLY A 165 -2.30 0.13 22.96
CA GLY A 165 -3.69 0.36 23.36
C GLY A 165 -4.73 0.01 22.30
N VAL A 166 -4.33 -0.45 21.11
CA VAL A 166 -5.25 -0.97 20.08
C VAL A 166 -5.15 -2.47 20.03
N ARG A 167 -6.27 -3.17 20.28
CA ARG A 167 -6.29 -4.63 20.17
C ARG A 167 -6.66 -5.06 18.77
N PHE A 168 -6.01 -6.10 18.27
CA PHE A 168 -6.34 -6.70 16.97
C PHE A 168 -6.95 -8.08 17.16
N ALA A 169 -8.20 -8.29 16.75
CA ALA A 169 -8.83 -9.61 16.90
C ALA A 169 -8.23 -10.63 15.93
N TYR A 170 -8.02 -10.21 14.69
CA TYR A 170 -7.64 -11.04 13.56
C TYR A 170 -6.45 -10.43 12.82
N LEU A 171 -5.53 -11.29 12.40
CA LEU A 171 -4.34 -10.92 11.64
C LEU A 171 -4.29 -11.74 10.35
N TRP A 172 -4.04 -11.10 9.22
CA TRP A 172 -3.81 -11.75 7.94
C TRP A 172 -2.37 -11.51 7.51
N LEU A 173 -1.66 -12.57 7.12
CA LEU A 173 -0.27 -12.53 6.71
C LEU A 173 -0.13 -13.10 5.31
N ASP A 174 0.69 -12.45 4.48
CA ASP A 174 1.01 -12.96 3.14
C ASP A 174 2.38 -12.47 2.67
N ALA A 175 2.90 -13.13 1.65
CA ALA A 175 4.11 -12.71 0.96
C ALA A 175 3.86 -12.61 -0.55
N THR A 176 4.42 -11.58 -1.18
CA THR A 176 4.45 -11.45 -2.63
C THR A 176 5.87 -11.23 -3.13
N TYR A 177 6.24 -11.95 -4.18
CA TYR A 177 7.57 -11.86 -4.75
C TYR A 177 7.68 -10.71 -5.75
N VAL A 178 8.72 -9.89 -5.58
CA VAL A 178 9.05 -8.79 -6.49
C VAL A 178 10.52 -8.87 -6.89
N LYS A 179 10.81 -8.59 -8.17
CA LYS A 179 12.19 -8.56 -8.67
C LYS A 179 12.91 -7.31 -8.17
N CYS A 180 14.03 -7.50 -7.49
CA CYS A 180 14.82 -6.43 -6.91
C CYS A 180 16.31 -6.78 -7.01
N ARG A 181 17.16 -5.79 -7.22
CA ARG A 181 18.61 -5.96 -7.13
C ARG A 181 19.01 -6.00 -5.65
N ALA A 182 19.56 -7.13 -5.25
CA ALA A 182 20.14 -7.36 -3.93
C ALA A 182 21.54 -7.95 -4.14
N GLU A 183 22.53 -7.46 -3.39
CA GLU A 183 23.93 -7.93 -3.48
C GLU A 183 24.49 -7.91 -4.91
N GLY A 184 24.17 -6.87 -5.69
CA GLY A 184 24.63 -6.71 -7.07
C GLY A 184 23.95 -7.59 -8.12
N ARG A 185 23.04 -8.50 -7.73
CA ARG A 185 22.30 -9.37 -8.66
C ARG A 185 20.79 -9.14 -8.61
N SER A 186 20.10 -9.40 -9.71
CA SER A 186 18.63 -9.39 -9.75
C SER A 186 18.09 -10.66 -9.11
N ALA A 187 17.39 -10.53 -7.98
CA ALA A 187 16.81 -11.63 -7.23
C ALA A 187 15.31 -11.42 -7.00
N SER A 188 14.59 -12.52 -6.77
CA SER A 188 13.24 -12.45 -6.24
C SER A 188 13.35 -12.10 -4.75
N GLN A 189 12.64 -11.07 -4.29
CA GLN A 189 12.56 -10.71 -2.89
C GLN A 189 11.12 -10.84 -2.41
N ALA A 190 10.92 -11.37 -1.21
CA ALA A 190 9.59 -11.54 -0.64
C ALA A 190 9.19 -10.26 0.11
N VAL A 191 8.20 -9.56 -0.43
CA VAL A 191 7.52 -8.47 0.29
C VAL A 191 6.48 -9.12 1.19
N VAL A 192 6.68 -9.03 2.50
CA VAL A 192 5.76 -9.56 3.50
C VAL A 192 4.86 -8.45 4.01
N THR A 193 3.58 -8.76 4.16
CA THR A 193 2.56 -7.80 4.62
C THR A 193 1.74 -8.40 5.75
N ALA A 194 1.33 -7.53 6.68
CA ALA A 194 0.44 -7.87 7.78
C ALA A 194 -0.73 -6.89 7.84
N ILE A 195 -1.94 -7.43 7.85
CA ILE A 195 -3.18 -6.66 7.98
C ILE A 195 -3.88 -7.11 9.26
N GLY A 196 -4.18 -6.17 10.15
CA GLY A 196 -4.92 -6.41 11.39
C GLY A 196 -6.36 -5.91 11.29
N LEU A 197 -7.28 -6.55 12.00
CA LEU A 197 -8.62 -6.01 12.29
C LEU A 197 -8.62 -5.43 13.71
N ASP A 198 -8.68 -4.10 13.81
CA ASP A 198 -8.70 -3.40 15.10
C ASP A 198 -10.02 -3.62 15.86
N ASP A 199 -10.02 -3.32 17.15
CA ASP A 199 -11.19 -3.43 18.04
C ASP A 199 -12.36 -2.49 17.68
N THR A 200 -12.14 -1.57 16.75
CA THR A 200 -13.18 -0.71 16.20
C THR A 200 -13.86 -1.32 14.98
N GLY A 201 -13.33 -2.43 14.44
CA GLY A 201 -13.89 -3.13 13.30
C GLY A 201 -13.29 -2.77 11.95
N HIS A 202 -12.19 -2.01 11.93
CA HIS A 202 -11.53 -1.53 10.71
C HIS A 202 -10.27 -2.34 10.43
N LYS A 203 -9.99 -2.51 9.14
CA LYS A 203 -8.74 -3.14 8.69
C LYS A 203 -7.65 -2.10 8.63
N ARG A 204 -6.47 -2.46 9.09
CA ARG A 204 -5.27 -1.63 9.01
C ARG A 204 -4.07 -2.46 8.59
N PHE A 205 -3.21 -1.90 7.78
CA PHE A 205 -1.87 -2.45 7.62
C PHE A 205 -1.10 -2.24 8.92
N VAL A 206 -0.70 -3.36 9.53
CA VAL A 206 0.09 -3.35 10.76
C VAL A 206 1.57 -3.55 10.48
N GLY A 207 1.95 -3.93 9.26
CA GLY A 207 3.35 -3.93 8.85
C GLY A 207 3.59 -4.35 7.40
N VAL A 208 4.72 -3.89 6.88
CA VAL A 208 5.28 -4.29 5.58
C VAL A 208 6.80 -4.34 5.69
N ASP A 209 7.40 -5.38 5.13
CA ASP A 209 8.86 -5.47 5.03
C ASP A 209 9.30 -6.31 3.83
N CYS A 210 10.61 -6.33 3.58
CA CYS A 210 11.23 -7.11 2.53
C CYS A 210 12.19 -8.13 3.14
N VAL A 211 11.89 -9.42 2.98
CA VAL A 211 12.71 -10.53 3.49
C VAL A 211 13.35 -11.32 2.34
N ASP A 212 14.58 -11.77 2.57
CA ASP A 212 15.42 -12.45 1.59
C ASP A 212 14.85 -13.80 1.18
N THR A 213 14.31 -14.52 2.17
CA THR A 213 13.68 -15.83 2.04
C THR A 213 12.51 -15.88 3.01
N GLU A 214 11.45 -16.63 2.67
CA GLU A 214 10.36 -16.96 3.60
C GLU A 214 10.81 -17.95 4.69
N SER A 215 12.04 -17.80 5.19
CA SER A 215 12.56 -18.59 6.30
C SER A 215 11.81 -18.31 7.60
N HIS A 216 11.83 -19.28 8.50
CA HIS A 216 11.34 -19.10 9.87
C HIS A 216 11.97 -17.88 10.54
N ALA A 217 13.27 -17.66 10.37
CA ALA A 217 13.97 -16.51 10.94
C ALA A 217 13.44 -15.17 10.40
N GLY A 218 13.21 -15.07 9.08
CA GLY A 218 12.67 -13.86 8.46
C GLY A 218 11.25 -13.54 8.96
N TRP A 219 10.37 -14.54 8.98
CA TRP A 219 9.02 -14.38 9.54
C TRP A 219 9.04 -14.07 11.03
N LYS A 220 9.89 -14.74 11.81
CA LYS A 220 10.00 -14.50 13.25
C LYS A 220 10.45 -13.07 13.55
N ALA A 221 11.45 -12.55 12.83
CA ALA A 221 11.90 -11.17 12.97
C ALA A 221 10.76 -10.18 12.65
N PHE A 222 10.08 -10.37 11.52
CA PHE A 222 8.95 -9.53 11.11
C PHE A 222 7.83 -9.53 12.16
N LEU A 223 7.34 -10.70 12.57
CA LEU A 223 6.25 -10.82 13.54
C LEU A 223 6.66 -10.31 14.94
N SER A 224 7.90 -10.51 15.36
CA SER A 224 8.40 -9.96 16.62
C SER A 224 8.44 -8.44 16.58
N GLY A 225 8.80 -7.84 15.44
CA GLY A 225 8.70 -6.41 15.21
C GLY A 225 7.26 -5.88 15.31
N LEU A 226 6.27 -6.64 14.82
CA LEU A 226 4.84 -6.28 15.01
C LEU A 226 4.46 -6.26 16.50
N ARG A 227 4.87 -7.28 17.27
CA ARG A 227 4.61 -7.36 18.71
C ARG A 227 5.27 -6.22 19.48
N ALA A 228 6.53 -5.90 19.17
CA ALA A 228 7.26 -4.80 19.80
C ALA A 228 6.62 -3.42 19.54
N ARG A 229 5.89 -3.28 18.43
CA ARG A 229 5.10 -2.10 18.09
C ARG A 229 3.70 -2.09 18.70
N GLY A 230 3.31 -3.08 19.49
CA GLY A 230 2.03 -3.10 20.21
C GLY A 230 0.91 -3.88 19.52
N VAL A 231 1.18 -4.68 18.49
CA VAL A 231 0.14 -5.54 17.88
C VAL A 231 -0.21 -6.68 18.84
N ASP A 232 -1.26 -6.48 19.63
CA ASP A 232 -1.69 -7.40 20.68
C ASP A 232 -3.15 -7.88 20.51
N GLY A 233 -3.62 -8.71 21.45
CA GLY A 233 -5.01 -9.19 21.47
C GLY A 233 -5.36 -10.20 20.38
N VAL A 234 -4.43 -10.61 19.52
CA VAL A 234 -4.66 -11.51 18.39
C VAL A 234 -5.24 -12.84 18.83
N ARG A 235 -6.40 -13.21 18.28
CA ARG A 235 -7.08 -14.49 18.52
C ARG A 235 -6.99 -15.45 17.36
N LEU A 236 -6.89 -14.94 16.13
CA LEU A 236 -6.72 -15.75 14.92
C LEU A 236 -5.71 -15.11 13.99
N VAL A 237 -4.77 -15.91 13.49
CA VAL A 237 -3.88 -15.55 12.39
C VAL A 237 -4.23 -16.38 11.17
N VAL A 238 -4.43 -15.72 10.03
CA VAL A 238 -4.78 -16.35 8.75
C VAL A 238 -3.61 -16.19 7.78
N SER A 239 -3.11 -17.29 7.21
CA SER A 239 -2.01 -17.26 6.25
C SER A 239 -2.05 -18.46 5.30
N ASP A 240 -1.14 -18.51 4.32
CA ASP A 240 -0.82 -19.77 3.65
C ASP A 240 0.00 -20.69 4.59
N ALA A 241 0.07 -21.99 4.24
CA ALA A 241 0.80 -23.02 4.95
C ALA A 241 2.28 -23.09 4.55
N HIS A 242 3.01 -22.01 4.85
CA HIS A 242 4.46 -22.03 4.83
C HIS A 242 4.96 -22.47 6.21
N GLU A 243 5.75 -23.55 6.30
CA GLU A 243 6.18 -24.14 7.58
C GLU A 243 6.89 -23.13 8.48
N GLY A 244 7.80 -22.34 7.91
CA GLY A 244 8.50 -21.28 8.65
C GLY A 244 7.58 -20.19 9.20
N LEU A 245 6.49 -19.89 8.50
CA LEU A 245 5.50 -18.89 8.93
C LEU A 245 4.62 -19.45 10.05
N ALA A 246 4.08 -20.66 9.88
CA ALA A 246 3.24 -21.31 10.89
C ALA A 246 3.98 -21.44 12.24
N LYS A 247 5.24 -21.86 12.20
CA LYS A 247 6.09 -21.92 13.40
C LYS A 247 6.34 -20.54 14.01
N ALA A 248 6.65 -19.53 13.21
CA ALA A 248 6.87 -18.17 13.69
C ALA A 248 5.61 -17.56 14.33
N ILE A 249 4.41 -17.86 13.78
CA ILE A 249 3.12 -17.45 14.34
C ILE A 249 2.95 -18.06 15.73
N ALA A 250 3.10 -19.38 15.87
CA ALA A 250 2.91 -20.10 17.12
C ALA A 250 3.82 -19.58 18.25
N GLU A 251 5.06 -19.23 17.91
CA GLU A 251 6.02 -18.69 18.89
C GLU A 251 5.80 -17.22 19.25
N THR A 252 5.11 -16.44 18.40
CA THR A 252 5.01 -14.97 18.55
C THR A 252 3.66 -14.52 19.07
N PHE A 253 2.59 -15.15 18.60
CA PHE A 253 1.21 -14.88 18.99
C PHE A 253 0.66 -16.07 19.78
N GLN A 254 1.30 -16.38 20.90
CA GLN A 254 0.87 -17.46 21.79
C GLN A 254 -0.59 -17.26 22.23
N GLY A 255 -1.38 -18.34 22.17
CA GLY A 255 -2.82 -18.31 22.45
C GLY A 255 -3.70 -17.90 21.27
N ALA A 256 -3.14 -17.46 20.15
CA ALA A 256 -3.88 -17.28 18.91
C ALA A 256 -4.02 -18.63 18.18
N ALA A 257 -5.20 -18.90 17.63
CA ALA A 257 -5.37 -20.00 16.69
C ALA A 257 -4.76 -19.63 15.33
N TRP A 258 -4.32 -20.64 14.58
CA TRP A 258 -3.85 -20.46 13.21
C TRP A 258 -4.85 -21.05 12.23
N GLN A 259 -5.28 -20.23 11.28
CA GLN A 259 -6.15 -20.60 10.17
C GLN A 259 -5.34 -20.69 8.88
N ARG A 260 -5.24 -21.89 8.32
CA ARG A 260 -4.74 -22.08 6.96
C ARG A 260 -5.78 -21.56 5.97
N CYS A 261 -5.38 -20.66 5.08
CA CYS A 261 -6.27 -20.10 4.08
C CYS A 261 -6.93 -21.19 3.23
N VAL A 262 -8.27 -21.25 3.26
CA VAL A 262 -9.07 -22.24 2.52
C VAL A 262 -8.78 -22.20 1.02
N THR A 263 -8.65 -20.99 0.44
CA THR A 263 -8.40 -20.84 -0.99
C THR A 263 -7.02 -21.39 -1.38
N HIS A 264 -5.99 -21.17 -0.56
CA HIS A 264 -4.67 -21.76 -0.80
C HIS A 264 -4.67 -23.28 -0.59
N LEU A 265 -5.38 -23.78 0.43
CA LEU A 265 -5.56 -25.22 0.63
C LEU A 265 -6.15 -25.89 -0.61
N MET A 266 -7.24 -25.35 -1.16
CA MET A 266 -7.88 -25.89 -2.37
C MET A 266 -6.96 -25.86 -3.59
N ARG A 267 -6.14 -24.80 -3.74
CA ARG A 267 -5.12 -24.72 -4.80
C ARG A 267 -4.04 -25.78 -4.61
N ASN A 268 -3.55 -25.97 -3.37
CA ASN A 268 -2.50 -26.93 -3.04
C ASN A 268 -2.98 -28.38 -3.28
N VAL A 269 -4.21 -28.71 -2.88
CA VAL A 269 -4.83 -30.03 -3.14
C VAL A 269 -4.95 -30.27 -4.64
N ALA A 270 -5.54 -29.33 -5.40
CA ALA A 270 -5.67 -29.47 -6.85
C ALA A 270 -4.31 -29.57 -7.57
N GLY A 271 -3.27 -28.88 -7.07
CA GLY A 271 -1.92 -28.94 -7.61
C GLY A 271 -1.23 -30.30 -7.46
N ARG A 272 -1.74 -31.18 -6.57
CA ARG A 272 -1.25 -32.56 -6.37
C ARG A 272 -1.99 -33.60 -7.22
N ILE A 273 -2.88 -33.17 -8.12
CA ILE A 273 -3.69 -34.05 -8.96
C ILE A 273 -3.36 -33.75 -10.43
N HIS A 274 -3.02 -34.77 -11.21
CA HIS A 274 -2.61 -34.58 -12.61
C HIS A 274 -3.79 -34.42 -13.58
N ARG A 275 -4.84 -35.23 -13.42
CA ARG A 275 -6.00 -35.24 -14.34
C ARG A 275 -6.92 -34.06 -14.05
N LYS A 276 -7.32 -33.33 -15.10
CA LYS A 276 -8.20 -32.15 -14.97
C LYS A 276 -9.59 -32.48 -14.40
N ASP A 277 -10.12 -33.65 -14.74
CA ASP A 277 -11.42 -34.12 -14.23
C ASP A 277 -11.37 -34.35 -12.72
N ASP A 278 -10.36 -35.10 -12.27
CA ASP A 278 -10.08 -35.35 -10.86
C ASP A 278 -9.79 -34.06 -10.08
N GLN A 279 -9.08 -33.10 -10.68
CA GLN A 279 -8.91 -31.76 -10.09
C GLN A 279 -10.23 -31.05 -9.89
N ARG A 280 -11.17 -31.17 -10.84
CA ARG A 280 -12.52 -30.60 -10.72
C ARG A 280 -13.26 -31.28 -9.56
N LYS A 281 -13.30 -32.61 -9.53
CA LYS A 281 -13.93 -33.40 -8.45
C LYS A 281 -13.44 -32.97 -7.07
N ALA A 282 -12.13 -32.91 -6.85
CA ALA A 282 -11.55 -32.46 -5.59
C ALA A 282 -11.92 -31.01 -5.25
N ARG A 283 -11.98 -30.10 -6.23
CA ARG A 283 -12.40 -28.71 -6.01
C ARG A 283 -13.87 -28.60 -5.62
N GLU A 284 -14.75 -29.33 -6.29
CA GLU A 284 -16.20 -29.30 -5.98
C GLU A 284 -16.48 -29.91 -4.61
N ALA A 285 -15.83 -31.03 -4.25
CA ALA A 285 -15.90 -31.59 -2.90
C ALA A 285 -15.52 -30.53 -1.84
N MET A 286 -14.37 -29.88 -1.99
CA MET A 286 -13.93 -28.84 -1.03
C MET A 286 -14.85 -27.61 -1.03
N LYS A 287 -15.40 -27.19 -2.18
CA LYS A 287 -16.41 -26.13 -2.23
C LYS A 287 -17.66 -26.51 -1.44
N ALA A 288 -18.12 -27.75 -1.57
CA ALA A 288 -19.28 -28.26 -0.85
C ALA A 288 -19.06 -28.29 0.66
N VAL A 289 -17.85 -28.65 1.13
CA VAL A 289 -17.44 -28.54 2.55
C VAL A 289 -17.60 -27.10 3.04
N PHE A 290 -16.96 -26.16 2.36
CA PHE A 290 -16.95 -24.76 2.80
C PHE A 290 -18.25 -24.00 2.45
N ALA A 291 -19.22 -24.62 1.79
CA ALA A 291 -20.57 -24.07 1.68
C ALA A 291 -21.36 -24.24 2.99
N GLN A 292 -20.98 -25.22 3.83
CA GLN A 292 -21.71 -25.54 5.06
C GLN A 292 -21.47 -24.51 6.18
N LYS A 293 -22.46 -24.36 7.06
CA LYS A 293 -22.45 -23.39 8.17
C LYS A 293 -22.32 -24.04 9.56
N SER A 294 -22.90 -25.23 9.75
CA SER A 294 -22.81 -25.98 11.01
C SER A 294 -21.39 -26.52 11.21
N PRO A 295 -20.72 -26.27 12.36
CA PRO A 295 -19.39 -26.81 12.61
C PRO A 295 -19.32 -28.34 12.52
N VAL A 296 -20.35 -29.05 13.00
CA VAL A 296 -20.42 -30.52 12.97
C VAL A 296 -20.48 -31.01 11.54
N LEU A 297 -21.37 -30.42 10.74
CA LEU A 297 -21.53 -30.78 9.33
C LEU A 297 -20.28 -30.41 8.50
N VAL A 298 -19.65 -29.25 8.75
CA VAL A 298 -18.41 -28.88 8.07
C VAL A 298 -17.32 -29.91 8.33
N ARG A 299 -17.14 -30.35 9.59
CA ARG A 299 -16.16 -31.40 9.93
C ARG A 299 -16.48 -32.73 9.25
N ALA A 300 -17.74 -33.17 9.30
CA ALA A 300 -18.16 -34.39 8.64
C ALA A 300 -17.94 -34.34 7.12
N CYS A 301 -18.34 -33.24 6.47
CA CYS A 301 -18.07 -33.03 5.04
C CYS A 301 -16.57 -32.97 4.74
N TYR A 302 -15.75 -32.35 5.59
CA TYR A 302 -14.30 -32.29 5.39
C TYR A 302 -13.67 -33.67 5.42
N GLN A 303 -14.07 -34.51 6.38
CA GLN A 303 -13.60 -35.90 6.51
C GLN A 303 -14.02 -36.72 5.28
N GLU A 304 -15.29 -36.63 4.88
CA GLU A 304 -15.80 -37.31 3.68
C GLU A 304 -15.07 -36.85 2.41
N ALA A 305 -14.92 -35.54 2.21
CA ALA A 305 -14.16 -35.00 1.08
C ALA A 305 -12.69 -35.46 1.10
N THR A 306 -12.10 -35.63 2.29
CA THR A 306 -10.74 -36.14 2.43
C THR A 306 -10.65 -37.60 2.00
N GLU A 307 -11.62 -38.43 2.37
CA GLU A 307 -11.71 -39.83 1.93
C GLU A 307 -11.85 -39.94 0.41
N GLU A 308 -12.74 -39.15 -0.20
CA GLU A 308 -12.91 -39.13 -1.65
C GLU A 308 -11.65 -38.64 -2.38
N VAL A 309 -11.01 -37.59 -1.86
CA VAL A 309 -9.76 -37.09 -2.44
C VAL A 309 -8.60 -38.09 -2.25
N LEU A 310 -8.56 -38.86 -1.16
CA LEU A 310 -7.58 -39.94 -0.97
C LEU A 310 -7.72 -41.05 -2.01
N LYS A 311 -8.96 -41.40 -2.40
CA LYS A 311 -9.25 -42.38 -3.46
C LYS A 311 -8.73 -41.88 -4.82
N ILE A 312 -8.82 -40.57 -5.07
CA ILE A 312 -8.33 -39.92 -6.29
C ILE A 312 -6.80 -39.78 -6.30
N SER A 313 -6.23 -39.25 -5.22
CA SER A 313 -4.80 -39.00 -5.07
C SER A 313 -4.39 -39.00 -3.61
N ARG A 314 -3.60 -40.00 -3.19
CA ARG A 314 -3.03 -40.07 -1.84
C ARG A 314 -2.28 -38.79 -1.45
N ALA A 315 -1.50 -38.22 -2.36
CA ALA A 315 -0.75 -36.99 -2.10
C ALA A 315 -1.67 -35.79 -1.85
N ALA A 316 -2.79 -35.69 -2.55
CA ALA A 316 -3.77 -34.62 -2.35
C ALA A 316 -4.57 -34.81 -1.07
N GLY A 317 -4.96 -36.05 -0.75
CA GLY A 317 -5.69 -36.38 0.46
C GLY A 317 -4.86 -36.21 1.74
N ASN A 318 -3.57 -36.55 1.70
CA ASN A 318 -2.66 -36.30 2.83
C ASN A 318 -2.55 -34.81 3.17
N VAL A 319 -2.58 -33.92 2.17
CA VAL A 319 -2.61 -32.46 2.39
C VAL A 319 -3.87 -32.04 3.16
N LEU A 320 -5.00 -32.72 2.98
CA LEU A 320 -6.22 -32.47 3.73
C LEU A 320 -6.14 -33.03 5.15
N LEU A 321 -5.70 -34.28 5.30
CA LEU A 321 -5.51 -34.90 6.63
C LEU A 321 -4.62 -34.03 7.54
N GLU A 322 -3.47 -33.60 7.05
CA GLU A 322 -2.53 -32.76 7.80
C GLU A 322 -3.11 -31.36 8.09
N ALA A 323 -4.03 -30.88 7.26
CA ALA A 323 -4.56 -29.53 7.35
C ALA A 323 -5.85 -29.42 8.18
N GLU A 324 -6.52 -30.52 8.56
CA GLU A 324 -7.88 -30.49 9.10
C GLU A 324 -8.05 -29.48 10.25
N GLU A 325 -7.18 -29.54 11.26
CA GLU A 325 -7.24 -28.64 12.41
C GLU A 325 -7.08 -27.17 12.01
N ALA A 326 -6.01 -26.86 11.25
CA ALA A 326 -5.71 -25.50 10.81
C ALA A 326 -6.70 -24.98 9.75
N ALA A 327 -7.27 -25.84 8.92
CA ALA A 327 -8.24 -25.49 7.89
C ALA A 327 -9.61 -25.16 8.48
N LEU A 328 -9.93 -25.72 9.64
CA LEU A 328 -11.21 -25.57 10.31
C LEU A 328 -11.15 -24.72 11.59
N ALA A 329 -10.00 -24.15 11.95
CA ALA A 329 -9.80 -23.31 13.13
C ALA A 329 -10.81 -22.14 13.21
N TYR A 330 -11.19 -21.56 12.06
CA TYR A 330 -12.18 -20.49 11.97
C TYR A 330 -13.55 -20.87 12.54
N LEU A 331 -13.88 -22.16 12.59
CA LEU A 331 -15.14 -22.63 13.15
C LEU A 331 -15.26 -22.28 14.62
N ALA A 332 -14.17 -22.18 15.39
CA ALA A 332 -14.19 -21.79 16.80
C ALA A 332 -14.66 -20.34 17.04
N PHE A 333 -14.71 -19.52 15.99
CA PHE A 333 -15.06 -18.10 16.06
C PHE A 333 -16.56 -17.85 15.75
N PRO A 334 -17.08 -16.64 16.09
CA PRO A 334 -18.47 -16.28 15.84
C PRO A 334 -18.90 -16.51 14.40
N ALA A 335 -20.10 -17.08 14.20
CA ALA A 335 -20.61 -17.47 12.88
C ALA A 335 -20.62 -16.31 11.86
N THR A 336 -20.92 -15.09 12.33
CA THR A 336 -20.93 -13.86 11.51
C THR A 336 -19.55 -13.45 11.00
N HIS A 337 -18.47 -13.95 11.61
CA HIS A 337 -17.09 -13.62 11.24
C HIS A 337 -16.50 -14.63 10.26
N ARG A 338 -16.94 -15.90 10.33
CA ARG A 338 -16.34 -17.07 9.65
C ARG A 338 -16.02 -16.85 8.17
N THR A 339 -16.95 -16.29 7.40
CA THR A 339 -16.75 -16.02 5.96
C THR A 339 -15.58 -15.07 5.68
N LYS A 340 -15.31 -14.14 6.60
CA LYS A 340 -14.25 -13.12 6.48
C LYS A 340 -12.88 -13.61 6.92
N ILE A 341 -12.83 -14.62 7.78
CA ILE A 341 -11.60 -15.07 8.45
C ILE A 341 -11.11 -16.45 7.97
N ARG A 342 -11.91 -17.20 7.21
CA ARG A 342 -11.49 -18.50 6.65
C ARG A 342 -10.55 -18.38 5.44
N THR A 343 -10.44 -17.19 4.85
CA THR A 343 -9.60 -16.94 3.67
C THR A 343 -8.68 -15.74 3.88
N ASN A 344 -7.63 -15.69 3.06
CA ASN A 344 -6.69 -14.57 3.00
C ASN A 344 -7.06 -13.53 1.92
N ASN A 345 -8.35 -13.42 1.56
CA ASN A 345 -8.79 -12.59 0.43
C ASN A 345 -8.46 -11.09 0.60
N VAL A 346 -8.33 -10.61 1.85
CA VAL A 346 -7.89 -9.24 2.10
C VAL A 346 -6.47 -8.99 1.60
N GLN A 347 -5.58 -9.98 1.76
CA GLN A 347 -4.22 -9.92 1.24
C GLN A 347 -4.19 -10.06 -0.28
N GLU A 348 -5.11 -10.83 -0.89
CA GLU A 348 -5.20 -10.90 -2.36
C GLU A 348 -5.49 -9.51 -2.99
N ARG A 349 -6.29 -8.66 -2.34
CA ARG A 349 -6.51 -7.27 -2.79
C ARG A 349 -5.25 -6.42 -2.60
N ALA A 350 -4.58 -6.49 -1.45
CA ALA A 350 -3.33 -5.78 -1.20
C ALA A 350 -2.24 -6.16 -2.21
N ASN A 351 -2.03 -7.46 -2.41
CA ASN A 351 -1.07 -8.01 -3.36
C ASN A 351 -1.37 -7.58 -4.79
N ARG A 352 -2.64 -7.40 -5.16
CA ARG A 352 -3.02 -6.90 -6.49
C ARG A 352 -2.57 -5.45 -6.67
N GLU A 353 -2.71 -4.61 -5.65
CA GLU A 353 -2.26 -3.22 -5.72
C GLU A 353 -0.73 -3.14 -5.80
N ILE A 354 -0.03 -3.90 -4.95
CA ILE A 354 1.44 -4.03 -5.01
C ILE A 354 1.86 -4.44 -6.42
N LYS A 355 1.30 -5.53 -6.97
CA LYS A 355 1.63 -6.02 -8.31
C LYS A 355 1.30 -5.01 -9.41
N ARG A 356 0.22 -4.25 -9.26
CA ARG A 356 -0.18 -3.21 -10.23
C ARG A 356 0.91 -2.14 -10.35
N ARG A 357 1.43 -1.65 -9.23
CA ARG A 357 2.46 -0.61 -9.19
C ARG A 357 3.86 -1.16 -9.53
N THR A 358 4.23 -2.33 -9.01
CA THR A 358 5.58 -2.89 -9.22
C THR A 358 5.81 -3.43 -10.63
N ARG A 359 4.76 -3.89 -11.33
CA ARG A 359 4.88 -4.48 -12.67
C ARG A 359 5.51 -3.53 -13.69
N VAL A 360 5.28 -2.22 -13.55
CA VAL A 360 5.80 -1.21 -14.48
C VAL A 360 7.31 -0.97 -14.28
N VAL A 361 7.80 -1.15 -13.06
CA VAL A 361 9.22 -0.95 -12.71
C VAL A 361 10.11 -2.08 -13.24
N GLN A 362 9.55 -3.29 -13.45
CA GLN A 362 10.20 -4.54 -13.92
C GLN A 362 11.33 -5.08 -13.02
N GLY A 363 12.14 -4.22 -12.41
CA GLY A 363 13.15 -4.59 -11.42
C GLY A 363 13.62 -3.38 -10.61
N PHE A 364 13.56 -3.49 -9.28
CA PHE A 364 13.97 -2.42 -8.39
C PHE A 364 15.49 -2.35 -8.25
N PRO A 365 16.09 -1.14 -8.12
CA PRO A 365 17.54 -0.99 -7.97
C PRO A 365 18.05 -1.35 -6.56
N SER A 366 17.19 -1.28 -5.54
CA SER A 366 17.51 -1.63 -4.15
C SER A 366 16.24 -2.03 -3.39
N ARG A 367 16.39 -2.63 -2.21
CA ARG A 367 15.27 -2.93 -1.30
C ARG A 367 14.59 -1.66 -0.80
N GLU A 368 15.34 -0.59 -0.56
CA GLU A 368 14.83 0.71 -0.15
C GLU A 368 13.85 1.27 -1.20
N SER A 369 14.25 1.25 -2.48
CA SER A 369 13.35 1.71 -3.56
C SER A 369 12.11 0.83 -3.70
N LEU A 370 12.22 -0.48 -3.45
CA LEU A 370 11.06 -1.39 -3.41
C LEU A 370 10.11 -1.03 -2.27
N ILE A 371 10.65 -0.87 -1.06
CA ILE A 371 9.87 -0.52 0.14
C ILE A 371 9.24 0.86 -0.01
N ARG A 372 9.91 1.84 -0.62
CA ARG A 372 9.35 3.17 -0.90
C ARG A 372 8.06 3.07 -1.72
N LEU A 373 8.11 2.39 -2.88
CA LEU A 373 6.92 2.29 -3.74
C LEU A 373 5.81 1.46 -3.10
N VAL A 374 6.17 0.31 -2.53
CA VAL A 374 5.19 -0.57 -1.87
C VAL A 374 4.56 0.13 -0.68
N GLY A 375 5.37 0.73 0.19
CA GLY A 375 4.91 1.44 1.37
C GLY A 375 3.96 2.57 1.02
N ALA A 376 4.32 3.42 0.05
CA ALA A 376 3.44 4.50 -0.40
C ALA A 376 2.11 3.98 -0.97
N ALA A 377 2.14 2.92 -1.79
CA ALA A 377 0.93 2.29 -2.30
C ALA A 377 0.06 1.67 -1.20
N LEU A 378 0.67 1.17 -0.12
CA LEU A 378 -0.05 0.62 1.03
C LEU A 378 -0.63 1.71 1.94
N ILE A 379 0.01 2.88 2.04
CA ILE A 379 -0.55 4.05 2.74
C ILE A 379 -1.85 4.50 2.07
N GLU A 380 -1.85 4.70 0.75
CA GLU A 380 -3.08 5.02 -0.02
C GLU A 380 -4.19 3.98 0.24
N ALA A 381 -3.82 2.70 0.24
CA ALA A 381 -4.78 1.61 0.47
C ALA A 381 -5.30 1.56 1.92
N ASP A 382 -4.46 1.88 2.91
CA ASP A 382 -4.85 1.95 4.32
C ASP A 382 -5.88 3.06 4.55
N GLU A 383 -5.66 4.23 3.95
CA GLU A 383 -6.60 5.36 4.01
C GLU A 383 -7.97 4.99 3.45
N GLU A 384 -8.02 4.36 2.27
CA GLU A 384 -9.28 3.87 1.67
C GLU A 384 -10.00 2.86 2.59
N TRP A 385 -9.25 1.96 3.24
CA TRP A 385 -9.81 0.92 4.08
C TRP A 385 -10.27 1.42 5.45
N SER A 386 -9.60 2.44 5.98
CA SER A 386 -9.94 3.06 7.26
C SER A 386 -11.37 3.61 7.29
N ALA A 387 -11.93 3.96 6.11
CA ALA A 387 -13.30 4.45 5.97
C ALA A 387 -14.40 3.37 6.08
N ARG A 388 -14.05 2.07 6.02
CA ARG A 388 -15.03 0.98 5.94
C ARG A 388 -14.95 0.02 7.12
N CYS A 389 -15.95 0.08 7.99
CA CYS A 389 -16.14 -0.92 9.06
C CYS A 389 -16.49 -2.29 8.46
N VAL A 390 -15.69 -3.30 8.79
CA VAL A 390 -15.85 -4.67 8.29
C VAL A 390 -16.66 -5.53 9.25
N ILE A 391 -16.47 -5.35 10.56
CA ILE A 391 -17.22 -6.06 11.61
C ILE A 391 -17.58 -5.03 12.67
N SER A 392 -18.87 -4.88 13.00
CA SER A 392 -19.29 -3.90 14.01
C SER A 392 -18.67 -4.22 15.38
N ARG A 393 -18.38 -3.17 16.17
CA ARG A 393 -17.80 -3.32 17.52
C ARG A 393 -18.54 -4.34 18.40
N PRO A 394 -19.90 -4.35 18.46
CA PRO A 394 -20.61 -5.35 19.27
C PRO A 394 -20.36 -6.79 18.79
N SER A 395 -20.38 -7.02 17.47
CA SER A 395 -20.08 -8.35 16.90
C SER A 395 -18.63 -8.74 17.20
N LEU A 396 -17.70 -7.79 17.04
CA LEU A 396 -16.27 -8.04 17.22
C LEU A 396 -15.89 -8.39 18.66
N ALA A 397 -16.58 -7.83 19.65
CA ALA A 397 -16.37 -8.18 21.06
C ALA A 397 -16.50 -9.69 21.32
N HIS A 398 -17.33 -10.40 20.55
CA HIS A 398 -17.45 -11.86 20.64
C HIS A 398 -16.22 -12.62 20.15
N ALA A 399 -15.29 -12.00 19.42
CA ALA A 399 -14.04 -12.63 19.00
C ALA A 399 -13.14 -12.96 20.19
N TRP A 400 -13.22 -12.18 21.29
CA TRP A 400 -12.43 -12.40 22.49
C TRP A 400 -13.14 -13.22 23.57
N LYS A 401 -14.45 -13.44 23.43
CA LYS A 401 -15.20 -14.29 24.35
C LYS A 401 -14.96 -15.77 24.00
N ALA A 402 -14.78 -16.61 25.01
CA ALA A 402 -14.87 -18.05 24.81
C ALA A 402 -16.29 -18.35 24.31
N GLN A 403 -16.41 -19.07 23.21
CA GLN A 403 -17.72 -19.59 22.80
C GLN A 403 -17.97 -20.86 23.59
N GLU A 404 -18.86 -20.78 24.57
CA GLU A 404 -19.47 -21.97 25.16
C GLU A 404 -20.27 -22.65 24.04
N ARG A 405 -19.80 -23.83 23.65
CA ARG A 405 -20.51 -24.70 22.72
C ARG A 405 -20.58 -26.05 23.36
N GLU A 406 -21.81 -26.54 23.53
CA GLU A 406 -22.02 -27.92 23.90
C GLU A 406 -21.39 -28.81 22.81
N ALA A 407 -20.70 -29.85 23.26
CA ALA A 407 -20.21 -30.86 22.34
C ALA A 407 -21.43 -31.49 21.62
N PRO A 408 -21.34 -31.71 20.30
CA PRO A 408 -22.46 -32.31 19.58
C PRO A 408 -22.74 -33.71 20.13
N GLY A 409 -24.02 -34.03 20.28
CA GLY A 409 -24.43 -35.37 20.70
C GLY A 409 -24.11 -36.41 19.63
N GLU A 410 -23.98 -37.69 20.02
CA GLU A 410 -23.64 -38.78 19.10
C GLU A 410 -24.61 -38.88 17.91
N ALA A 411 -25.91 -38.70 18.17
CA ALA A 411 -26.94 -38.71 17.12
C ALA A 411 -26.76 -37.57 16.11
N GLU A 412 -26.35 -36.39 16.56
CA GLU A 412 -26.08 -35.24 15.68
C GLU A 412 -24.85 -35.52 14.80
N VAL A 413 -23.78 -36.10 15.38
CA VAL A 413 -22.57 -36.48 14.65
C VAL A 413 -22.88 -37.56 13.60
N LEU A 414 -23.70 -38.56 13.93
CA LEU A 414 -24.09 -39.60 12.99
C LEU A 414 -24.92 -39.03 11.83
N ALA A 415 -25.93 -38.20 12.13
CA ALA A 415 -26.74 -37.53 11.12
C ALA A 415 -25.88 -36.62 10.22
N ALA A 416 -24.88 -35.93 10.78
CA ALA A 416 -23.95 -35.10 10.01
C ALA A 416 -23.07 -35.94 9.07
N ARG A 417 -22.63 -37.13 9.47
CA ARG A 417 -21.86 -38.06 8.61
C ARG A 417 -22.69 -38.61 7.45
N GLU A 418 -23.95 -38.95 7.70
CA GLU A 418 -24.88 -39.38 6.64
C GLU A 418 -25.16 -38.25 5.64
N ALA A 419 -25.40 -37.04 6.14
CA ALA A 419 -25.59 -35.87 5.31
C ALA A 419 -24.31 -35.54 4.51
N ALA A 420 -23.13 -35.67 5.11
CA ALA A 420 -21.85 -35.42 4.47
C ALA A 420 -21.62 -36.32 3.25
N ARG A 421 -21.89 -37.63 3.36
CA ARG A 421 -21.81 -38.59 2.25
C ARG A 421 -22.65 -38.16 1.06
N LYS A 422 -23.90 -37.77 1.31
CA LYS A 422 -24.81 -37.27 0.26
C LYS A 422 -24.30 -35.98 -0.37
N ILE A 423 -23.96 -34.99 0.46
CA ILE A 423 -23.50 -33.66 -0.01
C ILE A 423 -22.24 -33.76 -0.86
N ILE A 424 -21.25 -34.54 -0.41
CA ILE A 424 -19.98 -34.69 -1.13
C ILE A 424 -20.15 -35.56 -2.37
N GLY A 425 -20.91 -36.65 -2.29
CA GLY A 425 -21.25 -37.49 -3.44
C GLY A 425 -21.90 -36.68 -4.57
N SER A 426 -22.99 -35.97 -4.28
CA SER A 426 -23.69 -35.11 -5.26
C SER A 426 -22.79 -33.99 -5.82
N ALA A 427 -21.84 -33.48 -5.03
CA ALA A 427 -20.92 -32.44 -5.49
C ALA A 427 -19.83 -32.98 -6.45
N ILE A 428 -19.39 -34.22 -6.26
CA ILE A 428 -18.36 -34.86 -7.09
C ILE A 428 -18.95 -35.41 -8.39
N ASP A 429 -20.11 -36.07 -8.30
CA ASP A 429 -20.78 -36.75 -9.41
C ASP A 429 -22.27 -36.36 -9.46
N PRO A 430 -22.61 -35.16 -10.00
CA PRO A 430 -23.98 -34.62 -9.99
C PRO A 430 -24.97 -35.37 -10.89
N LYS A 431 -24.54 -36.46 -11.56
CA LYS A 431 -25.38 -37.25 -12.49
C LYS A 431 -26.14 -38.39 -11.81
N GLU A 432 -25.87 -38.69 -10.54
CA GLU A 432 -26.56 -39.78 -9.81
C GLU A 432 -27.89 -39.37 -9.17
N ASP A 433 -28.22 -38.06 -9.12
CA ASP A 433 -29.44 -37.54 -8.48
C ASP A 433 -30.64 -37.31 -9.44
N GLU A 434 -30.52 -37.70 -10.72
CA GLU A 434 -31.63 -37.65 -11.71
C GLU A 434 -32.36 -39.00 -11.92
N GLY A 435 -32.18 -39.96 -11.01
CA GLY A 435 -32.75 -41.32 -11.09
C GLY A 435 -33.99 -41.55 -10.23
#